data_AF-A0AA49Q294-F1
#
_entry.id   AF-A0AA49Q294-F1
#
_cell.length_a   1.000
_cell.length_b   1.000
_cell.length_c   1.000
_cell.angle_alpha   90.00
_cell.angle_beta   90.00
_cell.angle_gamma   90.00
#
_symmetry.space_group_name_H-M   'P 1'
#
loop_
_entity.id
_entity.type
_entity.pdbx_description
1 polymer ?
#
loop_
_entity_poly.entity_id
_entity_poly.type
_entity_poly.pdbx_seq_one_letter_code
_entity_poly.pdbx_strand_id
1 'polypeptide(L)'
;MKKARNILLILLTLIMALSISLTGCKATKKPSPTRYTPTTPTPTTPAPVKRPVLQSTRAAKIATNVAKLPEVNKATVVISGNTAIVGIDMKASVQGTHETQVKKKVEKTVRDTDKGIKNVSVTSDPDLYKRIDNIAKGIAAGKPLSEFTKQITEILKRITPSA
;
A
#
# COMPACT_ATOMS: atom_id res chain seq x y z
N MET A 1 -13.84 -32.30 -54.74
CA MET A 1 -12.79 -31.95 -53.74
C MET A 1 -13.24 -30.98 -52.63
N LYS A 2 -14.23 -30.07 -52.85
CA LYS A 2 -14.66 -29.10 -51.81
C LYS A 2 -15.39 -29.70 -50.59
N LYS A 3 -16.18 -30.78 -50.76
CA LYS A 3 -16.91 -31.45 -49.67
C LYS A 3 -15.98 -32.07 -48.61
N ALA A 4 -14.87 -32.68 -49.03
CA ALA A 4 -13.88 -33.27 -48.12
C ALA A 4 -13.17 -32.21 -47.26
N ARG A 5 -12.94 -31.01 -47.80
CA ARG A 5 -12.30 -29.89 -47.07
C ARG A 5 -13.22 -29.30 -45.99
N ASN A 6 -14.53 -29.22 -46.25
CA ASN A 6 -15.49 -28.76 -45.25
C ASN A 6 -15.72 -29.80 -44.14
N ILE A 7 -15.71 -31.09 -44.48
CA ILE A 7 -15.77 -32.18 -43.48
C ILE A 7 -14.51 -32.18 -42.61
N LEU A 8 -13.32 -31.98 -43.19
CA LEU A 8 -12.06 -31.87 -42.45
C LEU A 8 -12.05 -30.66 -41.49
N LEU A 9 -12.60 -29.51 -41.91
CA LEU A 9 -12.71 -28.32 -41.07
C LEU A 9 -13.70 -28.48 -39.92
N ILE A 10 -14.84 -29.17 -40.14
CA ILE A 10 -15.82 -29.47 -39.08
C ILE A 10 -15.24 -30.48 -38.07
N LEU A 11 -14.44 -31.45 -38.53
CA LEU A 11 -13.78 -32.40 -37.64
C LEU A 11 -12.74 -31.70 -36.74
N LEU A 12 -11.99 -30.73 -37.31
CA LEU A 12 -10.95 -30.00 -36.60
C LEU A 12 -11.52 -29.02 -35.56
N THR A 13 -12.68 -28.41 -35.82
CA THR A 13 -13.38 -27.57 -34.83
C THR A 13 -14.04 -28.40 -33.71
N LEU A 14 -14.54 -29.60 -34.01
CA LEU A 14 -15.09 -30.51 -33.00
C LEU A 14 -14.02 -31.02 -32.03
N ILE A 15 -12.80 -31.29 -32.53
CA ILE A 15 -11.65 -31.74 -31.72
C ILE A 15 -11.13 -30.61 -30.80
N MET A 16 -11.16 -29.36 -31.26
CA MET A 16 -10.76 -28.20 -30.45
C MET A 16 -11.81 -27.85 -29.37
N ALA A 17 -13.10 -28.08 -29.65
CA ALA A 17 -14.18 -27.88 -28.67
C ALA A 17 -14.23 -28.96 -27.58
N LEU A 18 -13.73 -30.17 -27.84
CA LEU A 18 -13.69 -31.28 -26.86
C LEU A 18 -12.61 -31.10 -25.77
N SER A 19 -11.72 -30.11 -25.90
CA SER A 19 -10.62 -29.87 -24.97
C SER A 19 -10.98 -28.95 -23.79
N ILE A 20 -12.21 -28.44 -23.68
CA ILE A 20 -12.57 -27.41 -22.67
C ILE A 20 -13.21 -27.98 -21.40
N SER A 21 -13.42 -29.29 -21.28
CA SER A 21 -14.02 -29.87 -20.08
C SER A 21 -13.09 -30.88 -19.42
N LEU A 22 -12.08 -30.41 -18.68
CA LEU A 22 -11.53 -31.09 -17.50
C LEU A 22 -10.64 -30.13 -16.67
N THR A 23 -11.25 -29.14 -16.00
CA THR A 23 -10.64 -28.51 -14.81
C THR A 23 -11.50 -28.84 -13.60
N GLY A 24 -11.16 -29.94 -12.94
CA GLY A 24 -11.77 -30.36 -11.68
C GLY A 24 -11.24 -29.56 -10.49
N CYS A 25 -12.15 -29.31 -9.54
CA CYS A 25 -11.97 -28.52 -8.32
C CYS A 25 -10.83 -29.00 -7.42
N LYS A 26 -10.06 -28.06 -6.86
CA LYS A 26 -9.36 -28.26 -5.57
C LYS A 26 -10.23 -27.66 -4.48
N ALA A 27 -10.69 -28.52 -3.56
CA ALA A 27 -11.43 -28.12 -2.37
C ALA A 27 -10.59 -27.17 -1.50
N THR A 28 -11.17 -26.01 -1.25
CA THR A 28 -10.71 -25.00 -0.31
C THR A 28 -10.86 -25.53 1.11
N LYS A 29 -9.77 -25.67 1.87
CA LYS A 29 -9.88 -25.76 3.33
C LYS A 29 -10.41 -24.43 3.85
N LYS A 30 -11.71 -24.36 4.15
CA LYS A 30 -12.22 -23.42 5.15
C LYS A 30 -11.87 -24.00 6.52
N PRO A 31 -11.15 -23.29 7.41
CA PRO A 31 -11.27 -23.60 8.83
C PRO A 31 -12.71 -23.31 9.22
N SER A 32 -13.36 -24.33 9.78
CA SER A 32 -14.66 -24.28 10.44
C SER A 32 -14.72 -23.11 11.44
N PRO A 33 -15.92 -22.60 11.79
CA PRO A 33 -16.04 -21.62 12.85
C PRO A 33 -15.69 -22.31 14.17
N THR A 34 -14.46 -22.13 14.63
CA THR A 34 -14.10 -22.55 15.98
C THR A 34 -14.88 -21.65 16.93
N ARG A 35 -15.96 -22.21 17.46
CA ARG A 35 -16.59 -21.80 18.71
C ARG A 35 -15.47 -21.57 19.71
N TYR A 36 -15.16 -20.31 20.02
CA TYR A 36 -14.24 -19.99 21.10
C TYR A 36 -14.93 -20.37 22.41
N THR A 37 -14.71 -21.61 22.86
CA THR A 37 -14.75 -21.93 24.29
C THR A 37 -13.63 -21.12 24.95
N PRO A 38 -13.93 -20.33 25.99
CA PRO A 38 -12.90 -19.61 26.72
C PRO A 38 -12.11 -20.64 27.55
N THR A 39 -10.88 -20.93 27.15
CA THR A 39 -9.94 -21.66 28.00
C THR A 39 -8.83 -20.70 28.41
N THR A 40 -8.80 -20.47 29.72
CA THR A 40 -7.79 -19.76 30.51
C THR A 40 -6.36 -20.03 30.03
N PRO A 41 -5.49 -19.01 29.83
CA PRO A 41 -4.14 -19.23 29.36
C PRO A 41 -3.17 -19.51 30.51
N THR A 42 -2.57 -20.70 30.50
CA THR A 42 -1.28 -21.00 31.14
C THR A 42 -0.15 -20.46 30.25
N PRO A 43 0.95 -19.91 30.80
CA PRO A 43 1.91 -19.13 30.02
C PRO A 43 2.86 -20.04 29.23
N THR A 44 2.97 -19.84 27.93
CA THR A 44 4.09 -20.36 27.14
C THR A 44 4.49 -19.35 26.06
N THR A 45 5.68 -18.79 26.27
CA THR A 45 6.59 -18.06 25.38
C THR A 45 6.10 -17.75 23.95
N PRO A 46 5.91 -16.48 23.57
CA PRO A 46 5.55 -16.12 22.20
C PRO A 46 6.77 -16.21 21.26
N ALA A 47 6.61 -16.94 20.16
CA ALA A 47 7.50 -16.86 19.00
C ALA A 47 7.40 -15.45 18.36
N PRO A 48 8.52 -14.86 17.90
CA PRO A 48 8.54 -13.48 17.43
C PRO A 48 7.93 -13.36 16.02
N VAL A 49 6.78 -12.70 15.91
CA VAL A 49 6.24 -12.19 14.65
C VAL A 49 7.15 -11.06 14.15
N LYS A 50 8.17 -11.42 13.36
CA LYS A 50 9.16 -10.49 12.81
C LYS A 50 8.53 -9.60 11.74
N ARG A 51 8.44 -8.30 12.05
CA ARG A 51 8.49 -7.09 11.18
C ARG A 51 7.20 -6.28 10.91
N PRO A 52 6.59 -5.67 11.95
CA PRO A 52 5.97 -4.34 11.82
C PRO A 52 6.96 -3.21 12.18
N VAL A 53 7.99 -3.51 12.99
CA VAL A 53 8.84 -2.50 13.63
C VAL A 53 9.75 -1.75 12.65
N LEU A 54 10.24 -2.40 11.58
CA LEU A 54 11.24 -1.78 10.71
C LEU A 54 10.64 -0.72 9.76
N GLN A 55 9.48 -1.00 9.16
CA GLN A 55 8.77 -0.02 8.33
C GLN A 55 8.26 1.15 9.18
N SER A 56 7.70 0.87 10.35
CA SER A 56 7.27 1.92 11.27
C SER A 56 8.45 2.77 11.73
N THR A 57 9.62 2.18 12.00
CA THR A 57 10.82 2.93 12.39
C THR A 57 11.34 3.84 11.27
N ARG A 58 11.43 3.35 10.03
CA ARG A 58 11.86 4.16 8.88
C ARG A 58 10.91 5.33 8.63
N ALA A 59 9.60 5.03 8.55
CA ALA A 59 8.57 6.04 8.34
C ALA A 59 8.53 7.07 9.48
N ALA A 60 8.61 6.62 10.74
CA ALA A 60 8.65 7.49 11.91
C ALA A 60 9.89 8.41 11.88
N LYS A 61 11.08 7.88 11.56
CA LYS A 61 12.30 8.68 11.45
C LYS A 61 12.17 9.78 10.39
N ILE A 62 11.60 9.45 9.23
CA ILE A 62 11.33 10.44 8.17
C ILE A 62 10.32 11.48 8.67
N ALA A 63 9.19 11.06 9.24
CA ALA A 63 8.16 11.96 9.75
C ALA A 63 8.72 12.92 10.80
N THR A 64 9.52 12.42 11.75
CA THR A 64 10.18 13.25 12.77
C THR A 64 11.12 14.29 12.16
N ASN A 65 11.92 13.93 11.16
CA ASN A 65 12.83 14.88 10.52
C ASN A 65 12.08 15.92 9.66
N VAL A 66 11.01 15.52 9.00
CA VAL A 66 10.15 16.44 8.24
C VAL A 66 9.44 17.42 9.19
N ALA A 67 8.96 16.95 10.34
CA ALA A 67 8.29 17.79 11.34
C ALA A 67 9.24 18.81 12.03
N LYS A 68 10.56 18.64 11.92
CA LYS A 68 11.54 19.62 12.42
C LYS A 68 11.71 20.83 11.51
N LEU A 69 11.19 20.77 10.27
CA LEU A 69 11.24 21.91 9.37
C LEU A 69 10.39 23.05 9.94
N PRO A 70 10.91 24.28 10.00
CA PRO A 70 10.23 25.40 10.64
C PRO A 70 8.88 25.74 9.99
N GLU A 71 8.66 25.32 8.75
CA GLU A 71 7.44 25.53 7.97
C GLU A 71 6.35 24.46 8.20
N VAL A 72 6.69 23.36 8.89
CA VAL A 72 5.84 22.18 9.08
C VAL A 72 5.41 22.08 10.55
N ASN A 73 4.12 21.91 10.80
CA ASN A 73 3.57 21.65 12.13
C ASN A 73 3.61 20.15 12.47
N LYS A 74 3.15 19.32 11.53
CA LYS A 74 3.05 17.87 11.68
C LYS A 74 3.37 17.18 10.37
N ALA A 75 3.86 15.95 10.47
CA ALA A 75 4.11 15.10 9.32
C ALA A 75 3.71 13.67 9.61
N THR A 76 3.17 13.00 8.60
CA THR A 76 2.88 11.56 8.63
C THR A 76 3.42 10.93 7.36
N VAL A 77 3.93 9.71 7.46
CA VAL A 77 4.63 9.03 6.36
C VAL A 77 4.20 7.58 6.29
N VAL A 78 3.90 7.13 5.07
CA VAL A 78 3.70 5.72 4.75
C VAL A 78 4.68 5.34 3.63
N ILE A 79 5.37 4.22 3.78
CA ILE A 79 6.34 3.73 2.79
C ILE A 79 5.74 2.52 2.07
N SER A 80 5.68 2.59 0.74
CA SER A 80 5.30 1.48 -0.12
C SER A 80 6.44 1.21 -1.10
N GLY A 81 7.15 0.09 -0.93
CA GLY A 81 8.36 -0.23 -1.70
C GLY A 81 9.43 0.86 -1.56
N ASN A 82 9.76 1.53 -2.66
CA ASN A 82 10.71 2.66 -2.72
C ASN A 82 10.01 4.04 -2.77
N THR A 83 8.70 4.08 -2.55
CA THR A 83 7.91 5.31 -2.58
C THR A 83 7.52 5.71 -1.16
N ALA A 84 7.82 6.96 -0.78
CA ALA A 84 7.33 7.56 0.44
C ALA A 84 6.13 8.48 0.13
N ILE A 85 5.03 8.23 0.81
CA ILE A 85 3.82 9.04 0.73
C ILE A 85 3.77 9.86 2.01
N VAL A 86 3.84 11.18 1.85
CA VAL A 86 4.08 12.12 2.95
C VAL A 86 2.91 13.08 3.02
N GLY A 87 2.19 13.05 4.14
CA GLY A 87 1.23 14.08 4.50
C GLY A 87 1.91 15.11 5.40
N ILE A 88 1.83 16.39 5.07
CA ILE A 88 2.31 17.49 5.90
C ILE A 88 1.17 18.42 6.29
N ASP A 89 1.20 18.88 7.53
CA ASP A 89 0.43 20.02 7.99
C ASP A 89 1.38 21.23 8.02
N MET A 90 1.06 22.27 7.26
CA MET A 90 1.91 23.44 7.07
C MET A 90 1.43 24.59 7.95
N LYS A 91 2.36 25.46 8.35
CA LYS A 91 1.98 26.68 9.06
C LYS A 91 1.15 27.59 8.15
N ALA A 92 0.12 28.23 8.73
CA ALA A 92 -0.83 29.08 8.00
C ALA A 92 -0.17 30.23 7.23
N SER A 93 1.04 30.64 7.63
CA SER A 93 1.84 31.67 6.97
C SER A 93 2.50 31.22 5.66
N VAL A 94 2.34 29.96 5.24
CA VAL A 94 2.94 29.42 4.01
C VAL A 94 1.86 29.18 2.96
N GLN A 95 1.84 29.99 1.90
CA GLN A 95 0.88 29.88 0.80
C GLN A 95 1.56 30.07 -0.57
N GLY A 96 0.95 29.54 -1.63
CA GLY A 96 1.35 29.78 -3.01
C GLY A 96 2.77 29.30 -3.33
N THR A 97 3.62 30.19 -3.85
CA THR A 97 5.00 29.85 -4.28
C THR A 97 5.88 29.31 -3.14
N HIS A 98 5.58 29.67 -1.89
CA HIS A 98 6.28 29.16 -0.72
C HIS A 98 5.90 27.70 -0.43
N GLU A 99 4.69 27.27 -0.81
CA GLU A 99 4.23 25.90 -0.61
C GLU A 99 5.05 24.91 -1.43
N THR A 100 5.29 25.22 -2.71
CA THR A 100 6.12 24.40 -3.60
C THR A 100 7.56 24.29 -3.08
N GLN A 101 8.12 25.37 -2.54
CA GLN A 101 9.46 25.34 -1.94
C GLN A 101 9.50 24.46 -0.69
N VAL A 102 8.48 24.54 0.16
CA VAL A 102 8.37 23.66 1.33
C VAL A 102 8.24 22.20 0.89
N LYS A 103 7.38 21.87 -0.09
CA LYS A 103 7.28 20.50 -0.63
C LYS A 103 8.62 19.98 -1.14
N LYS A 104 9.37 20.78 -1.90
CA LYS A 104 10.74 20.42 -2.33
C LYS A 104 11.70 20.19 -1.16
N LYS A 105 11.64 21.03 -0.14
CA LYS A 105 12.45 20.89 1.09
C LYS A 105 12.10 19.60 1.84
N VAL A 106 10.82 19.27 1.91
CA VAL A 106 10.31 18.01 2.48
C VAL A 106 10.83 16.82 1.68
N GLU A 107 10.68 16.83 0.34
CA GLU A 107 11.18 15.76 -0.53
C GLU A 107 12.69 15.53 -0.35
N LYS A 108 13.47 16.61 -0.28
CA LYS A 108 14.91 16.52 -0.01
C LYS A 108 15.18 15.88 1.36
N THR A 109 14.50 16.33 2.40
CA THR A 109 14.63 15.82 3.78
C THR A 109 14.30 14.33 3.86
N VAL A 110 13.28 13.88 3.12
CA VAL A 110 12.89 12.46 3.02
C VAL A 110 14.01 11.64 2.40
N ARG A 111 14.51 12.05 1.23
CA ARG A 111 15.60 11.37 0.51
C ARG A 111 16.92 11.38 1.28
N ASP A 112 17.16 12.41 2.09
CA ASP A 112 18.34 12.50 2.94
C ASP A 112 18.25 11.61 4.18
N THR A 113 17.06 11.49 4.75
CA THR A 113 16.80 10.63 5.92
C THR A 113 16.86 9.15 5.55
N ASP A 114 16.40 8.79 4.34
CA ASP A 114 16.31 7.40 3.88
C ASP A 114 16.69 7.24 2.40
N LYS A 115 17.89 6.70 2.17
CA LYS A 115 18.46 6.51 0.82
C LYS A 115 17.76 5.39 0.02
N GLY A 116 16.93 4.58 0.66
CA GLY A 116 16.11 3.55 0.00
C GLY A 116 14.87 4.12 -0.71
N ILE A 117 14.52 5.38 -0.45
CA ILE A 117 13.38 6.06 -1.07
C ILE A 117 13.79 6.69 -2.40
N LYS A 118 13.13 6.29 -3.49
CA LYS A 118 13.35 6.78 -4.85
C LYS A 118 12.27 7.75 -5.31
N ASN A 119 11.04 7.55 -4.84
CA ASN A 119 9.91 8.42 -5.17
C ASN A 119 9.35 9.01 -3.89
N VAL A 120 8.99 10.29 -3.93
CA VAL A 120 8.36 10.98 -2.80
C VAL A 120 7.12 11.68 -3.33
N SER A 121 5.98 11.40 -2.73
CA SER A 121 4.71 12.06 -3.02
C SER A 121 4.29 12.84 -1.79
N VAL A 122 4.35 14.17 -1.86
CA VAL A 122 4.04 15.06 -0.74
C VAL A 122 2.69 15.73 -0.95
N THR A 123 1.86 15.74 0.09
CA THR A 123 0.58 16.46 0.10
C THR A 123 0.42 17.31 1.34
N SER A 124 -0.11 18.51 1.13
CA SER A 124 -0.57 19.47 2.15
C SER A 124 -2.09 19.47 2.29
N ASP A 125 -2.80 18.64 1.50
CA ASP A 125 -4.25 18.51 1.56
C ASP A 125 -4.68 17.86 2.89
N PRO A 126 -5.54 18.51 3.71
CA PRO A 126 -5.93 17.99 5.01
C PRO A 126 -6.66 16.64 4.97
N ASP A 127 -7.40 16.36 3.90
CA ASP A 127 -8.15 15.11 3.76
C ASP A 127 -7.22 13.96 3.38
N LEU A 128 -6.28 14.21 2.47
CA LEU A 128 -5.23 13.24 2.14
C LEU A 128 -4.31 13.00 3.34
N TYR A 129 -3.97 14.05 4.10
CA TYR A 129 -3.21 13.91 5.35
C TYR A 129 -3.90 12.92 6.30
N LYS A 130 -5.20 13.11 6.59
CA LYS A 130 -5.97 12.23 7.48
C LYS A 130 -5.98 10.78 6.98
N ARG A 131 -6.10 10.58 5.67
CA ARG A 131 -6.07 9.23 5.08
C ARG A 131 -4.71 8.57 5.26
N ILE A 132 -3.62 9.30 5.02
CA ILE A 132 -2.24 8.79 5.25
C ILE A 132 -2.03 8.47 6.74
N ASP A 133 -2.49 9.35 7.63
CA ASP A 133 -2.41 9.16 9.09
C ASP A 133 -3.17 7.90 9.55
N ASN A 134 -4.38 7.68 9.04
CA ASN A 134 -5.16 6.48 9.34
C ASN A 134 -4.46 5.20 8.88
N ILE A 135 -3.84 5.23 7.70
CA ILE A 135 -3.04 4.11 7.20
C ILE A 135 -1.83 3.86 8.12
N ALA A 136 -1.09 4.91 8.47
CA ALA A 136 0.06 4.82 9.36
C ALA A 136 -0.32 4.23 10.73
N LYS A 137 -1.45 4.66 11.31
CA LYS A 137 -2.01 4.12 12.55
C LYS A 137 -2.41 2.65 12.41
N GLY A 138 -3.06 2.28 11.30
CA GLY A 138 -3.43 0.89 11.04
C GLY A 138 -2.22 -0.04 10.97
N ILE A 139 -1.16 0.40 10.29
CA ILE A 139 0.12 -0.33 10.22
C ILE A 139 0.77 -0.42 11.61
N ALA A 140 0.80 0.68 12.36
CA ALA A 140 1.32 0.71 13.72
C ALA A 140 0.54 -0.23 14.66
N ALA A 141 -0.76 -0.40 14.43
CA ALA A 141 -1.62 -1.34 15.15
C ALA A 141 -1.46 -2.80 14.68
N GLY A 142 -0.52 -3.10 13.78
CA GLY A 142 -0.20 -4.46 13.34
C GLY A 142 -0.97 -4.93 12.10
N LYS A 143 -1.77 -4.08 11.45
CA LYS A 143 -2.41 -4.45 10.18
C LYS A 143 -1.36 -4.47 9.06
N PRO A 144 -1.38 -5.47 8.15
CA PRO A 144 -0.43 -5.52 7.06
C PRO A 144 -0.71 -4.41 6.02
N LEU A 145 0.35 -3.95 5.35
CA LEU A 145 0.26 -2.87 4.35
C LEU A 145 -0.70 -3.21 3.19
N SER A 146 -0.87 -4.49 2.87
CA SER A 146 -1.78 -4.99 1.83
C SER A 146 -3.23 -4.57 2.02
N GLU A 147 -3.68 -4.38 3.28
CA GLU A 147 -5.04 -3.92 3.58
C GLU A 147 -5.30 -2.47 3.13
N PHE A 148 -4.22 -1.71 2.91
CA PHE A 148 -4.28 -0.29 2.58
C PHE A 148 -3.94 0.00 1.12
N THR A 149 -3.59 -1.01 0.31
CA THR A 149 -3.13 -0.82 -1.07
C THR A 149 -4.10 -0.01 -1.93
N LYS A 150 -5.42 -0.24 -1.78
CA LYS A 150 -6.45 0.54 -2.50
C LYS A 150 -6.42 2.02 -2.10
N GLN A 151 -6.39 2.31 -0.81
CA GLN A 151 -6.38 3.68 -0.29
C GLN A 151 -5.10 4.42 -0.69
N ILE A 152 -3.95 3.73 -0.60
CA ILE A 152 -2.65 4.25 -1.07
C ILE A 152 -2.71 4.63 -2.54
N THR A 153 -3.28 3.76 -3.38
CA THR A 153 -3.42 4.01 -4.82
C THR A 153 -4.32 5.22 -5.09
N GLU A 154 -5.44 5.36 -4.38
CA GLU A 154 -6.33 6.52 -4.50
C GLU A 154 -5.65 7.82 -4.08
N ILE A 155 -4.87 7.79 -2.99
CA ILE A 155 -4.09 8.95 -2.52
C ILE A 155 -3.07 9.36 -3.60
N LEU A 156 -2.28 8.41 -4.11
CA LEU A 156 -1.27 8.69 -5.13
C LEU A 156 -1.86 9.32 -6.39
N LYS A 157 -2.99 8.79 -6.88
CA LYS A 157 -3.70 9.35 -8.04
C LYS A 157 -4.16 10.80 -7.84
N ARG A 158 -4.47 11.19 -6.60
CA ARG A 158 -4.86 12.57 -6.26
C ARG A 158 -3.67 13.50 -6.10
N ILE A 159 -2.54 13.02 -5.57
CA ILE A 159 -1.32 13.82 -5.39
C ILE A 159 -0.63 14.07 -6.73
N THR A 160 -0.57 13.04 -7.58
CA THR A 160 0.03 13.12 -8.92
C THR A 160 -1.07 12.83 -9.93
N PRO A 161 -1.93 13.81 -10.23
CA PRO A 161 -2.96 13.65 -11.25
C PRO A 161 -2.25 13.53 -12.61
N SER A 162 -2.32 12.34 -13.20
CA SER A 162 -1.72 11.93 -14.48
C SER A 162 -0.28 11.40 -14.39
N ALA A 163 -0.17 10.07 -14.43
CA ALA A 163 0.94 9.37 -15.07
C ALA A 163 0.41 8.78 -16.39
#